data_AF-A0A7G1I6P4-F1
#
_entry.id   AF-A0A7G1I6P4-F1
#
_cell.length_a   1.000
_cell.length_b   1.000
_cell.length_c   1.000
_cell.angle_alpha   90.00
_cell.angle_beta   90.00
_cell.angle_gamma   90.00
#
_symmetry.space_group_name_H-M   'P 1'
#
loop_
_entity.id
_entity.type
_entity.pdbx_description
1 polymer ?
#
loop_
_entity_poly.entity_id
_entity_poly.type
_entity_poly.pdbx_seq_one_letter_code
_entity_poly.pdbx_strand_id
1 'polypeptide(L)' 'MLPFTGLKAPAGVAVDSSGAVYVCDAYNNRVLKLPAGASTQIVLPFTELVFPTAVAVDKTGAVYVSDSPRTRS' A
#
# COMPACT_ATOMS: atom_id res chain seq x y z
N MET A 1 8.00 -2.66 -15.15
CA MET A 1 6.61 -2.66 -14.63
C MET A 1 6.53 -3.62 -13.47
N LEU A 2 5.85 -3.28 -12.37
CA LEU A 2 5.67 -4.16 -11.23
C LEU A 2 4.35 -4.97 -11.36
N PRO A 3 4.34 -6.27 -11.03
CA PRO A 3 3.19 -7.18 -11.21
C PRO A 3 2.07 -7.00 -10.18
N PHE A 4 1.65 -5.74 -9.91
CA PHE A 4 0.41 -5.51 -9.17
C PHE A 4 -0.81 -5.79 -10.04
N THR A 5 -1.85 -6.36 -9.44
CA THR A 5 -3.10 -6.67 -10.12
C THR A 5 -4.30 -6.10 -9.36
N GLY A 6 -5.31 -5.65 -10.11
CA GLY A 6 -6.56 -5.15 -9.56
C GLY A 6 -6.45 -3.84 -8.75
N LEU A 7 -5.45 -3.01 -9.01
CA LEU A 7 -5.34 -1.68 -8.41
C LEU A 7 -6.51 -0.77 -8.84
N LYS A 8 -6.97 0.08 -7.92
CA LYS A 8 -8.02 1.06 -8.14
C LYS A 8 -7.65 2.38 -7.45
N ALA A 9 -7.25 3.36 -8.27
CA ALA A 9 -6.76 4.67 -7.84
C ALA A 9 -5.66 4.56 -6.75
N PRO A 10 -4.51 3.95 -7.06
CA PRO A 10 -3.40 3.91 -6.11
C PRO A 10 -2.93 5.34 -5.78
N ALA A 11 -2.76 5.65 -4.50
CA ALA A 11 -2.51 7.03 -4.04
C ALA A 11 -1.10 7.25 -3.48
N GLY A 12 -0.49 6.21 -2.90
CA GLY A 12 0.80 6.30 -2.24
C GLY A 12 1.65 5.05 -2.47
N VAL A 13 2.97 5.23 -2.49
CA VAL A 13 3.95 4.15 -2.67
C VAL A 13 5.15 4.35 -1.75
N ALA A 14 5.69 3.25 -1.21
CA ALA A 14 6.97 3.23 -0.48
C ALA A 14 7.77 1.98 -0.83
N VAL A 15 9.08 2.01 -0.55
CA VAL A 15 9.98 0.88 -0.75
C VAL A 15 10.80 0.69 0.53
N ASP A 16 10.89 -0.54 1.02
CA ASP A 16 11.73 -0.86 2.18
C ASP A 16 13.20 -1.12 1.79
N SER A 17 14.08 -1.31 2.77
CA SER A 17 15.50 -1.59 2.53
C SER A 17 15.77 -2.95 1.88
N SER A 18 14.79 -3.85 1.83
CA SER A 18 14.87 -5.13 1.12
C SER A 18 14.40 -5.02 -0.34
N GLY A 19 13.89 -3.85 -0.75
CA GLY A 19 13.36 -3.61 -2.09
C GLY A 19 11.89 -4.03 -2.26
N ALA A 20 11.18 -4.36 -1.18
CA ALA A 20 9.75 -4.63 -1.29
C ALA A 20 8.97 -3.32 -1.48
N VAL A 21 7.98 -3.34 -2.38
CA VAL A 21 7.18 -2.17 -2.75
C VAL A 21 5.82 -2.23 -2.07
N TYR A 22 5.41 -1.13 -1.47
CA TYR A 22 4.16 -0.98 -0.74
C TYR A 22 3.27 0.03 -1.48
N VAL A 23 1.99 -0.28 -1.66
CA VAL A 23 1.04 0.57 -2.40
C VAL A 23 -0.23 0.76 -1.60
N CYS A 24 -0.66 2.02 -1.41
CA CYS A 24 -2.00 2.36 -0.97
C CYS A 24 -2.97 2.23 -2.15
N ASP A 25 -3.81 1.20 -2.13
CA ASP A 25 -4.82 0.92 -3.16
C ASP A 25 -6.15 1.55 -2.73
N ALA A 26 -6.23 2.88 -2.90
CA ALA A 26 -7.13 3.74 -2.14
C ALA A 26 -8.61 3.41 -2.33
N TYR A 27 -9.07 3.11 -3.55
CA TYR A 27 -10.47 2.76 -3.78
C TYR A 27 -10.84 1.30 -3.50
N ASN A 28 -9.85 0.45 -3.23
CA ASN A 28 -10.06 -0.88 -2.69
C ASN A 28 -9.83 -0.94 -1.17
N ASN A 29 -9.60 0.21 -0.53
CA ASN A 29 -9.49 0.34 0.92
C ASN A 29 -8.45 -0.62 1.53
N ARG A 30 -7.30 -0.78 0.87
CA ARG A 30 -6.25 -1.73 1.30
C ARG A 30 -4.86 -1.20 1.04
N VAL A 31 -3.88 -1.80 1.70
CA VAL A 31 -2.46 -1.62 1.40
C VAL A 31 -1.89 -2.95 0.91
N LEU A 32 -1.17 -2.90 -0.20
CA LEU A 32 -0.51 -4.06 -0.81
C LEU A 32 0.99 -3.98 -0.57
N LYS A 33 1.62 -5.14 -0.37
CA LYS A 33 3.08 -5.33 -0.40
C LYS A 33 3.42 -6.24 -1.58
N LEU A 34 4.46 -5.90 -2.33
CA LEU A 34 5.09 -6.77 -3.31
C LEU A 34 6.54 -7.01 -2.88
N PRO A 35 6.88 -8.21 -2.40
CA PRO A 35 8.27 -8.56 -2.08
C PRO A 35 9.19 -8.39 -3.31
N ALA A 36 10.46 -8.04 -3.07
CA ALA A 36 11.42 -7.88 -4.16
C ALA A 36 11.52 -9.16 -5.01
N GLY A 37 11.39 -9.01 -6.32
CA GLY A 37 11.44 -10.13 -7.27
C GLY A 37 10.20 -11.04 -7.30
N ALA A 38 9.20 -10.80 -6.45
CA ALA A 38 7.96 -11.59 -6.47
C ALA A 38 7.04 -11.20 -7.62
N SER A 39 6.24 -12.15 -8.08
CA SER A 39 5.14 -11.95 -9.04
C SER A 39 3.77 -11.79 -8.36
N THR A 40 3.70 -12.02 -7.05
CA THR A 40 2.45 -12.05 -6.29
C THR A 40 2.47 -11.00 -5.19
N GLN A 41 1.46 -10.14 -5.20
CA GLN A 41 1.21 -9.15 -4.15
C GLN A 41 0.55 -9.79 -2.91
N ILE A 42 0.81 -9.19 -1.74
CA ILE A 42 0.25 -9.56 -0.44
C ILE A 42 -0.61 -8.40 0.05
N VAL A 43 -1.82 -8.68 0.55
CA VAL A 43 -2.64 -7.67 1.26
C VAL A 43 -2.15 -7.57 2.69
N LEU A 44 -1.77 -6.38 3.14
CA LEU A 44 -1.38 -6.16 4.53
C LEU A 44 -2.62 -6.17 5.44
N PRO A 45 -2.51 -6.69 6.68
CA PRO A 45 -3.65 -6.96 7.55
C PRO A 45 -4.15 -5.70 8.28
N PHE A 46 -4.23 -4.56 7.57
CA PHE A 46 -4.90 -3.38 8.08
C PHE A 46 -6.41 -3.61 8.05
N THR A 47 -7.06 -3.38 9.19
CA THR A 47 -8.51 -3.38 9.31
C THR A 47 -9.03 -1.94 9.27
N GLU A 48 -10.28 -1.75 8.84
CA GLU A 48 -11.00 -0.47 8.93
C GLU A 48 -10.47 0.69 8.08
N LEU A 49 -9.57 0.43 7.12
CA LEU A 49 -9.17 1.45 6.14
C LEU A 49 -10.38 1.94 5.34
N VAL A 50 -10.50 3.26 5.18
CA VAL A 50 -11.57 3.88 4.39
C VAL A 50 -11.08 4.36 3.04
N PHE A 51 -9.90 4.96 3.00
CA PHE A 51 -9.26 5.52 1.82
C PHE A 51 -7.78 5.83 2.13
N PRO A 52 -6.91 4.80 2.13
CA PRO A 52 -5.49 4.97 2.43
C PRO A 52 -4.84 5.84 1.34
N THR A 53 -4.12 6.87 1.77
CA THR A 53 -3.56 7.92 0.88
C THR A 53 -2.05 7.86 0.75
N ALA A 54 -1.33 7.61 1.85
CA ALA A 54 0.12 7.50 1.85
C ALA A 54 0.58 6.33 2.72
N VAL A 55 1.75 5.79 2.39
CA VAL A 55 2.42 4.73 3.13
C VAL A 55 3.88 5.09 3.33
N ALA A 56 4.42 4.79 4.51
CA ALA A 56 5.84 4.85 4.83
C ALA A 56 6.24 3.54 5.51
N VAL A 57 7.51 3.15 5.35
CA VAL A 57 8.09 1.97 5.98
C VAL A 57 9.41 2.35 6.64
N ASP A 58 9.61 1.93 7.89
CA ASP A 58 10.84 2.20 8.61
C ASP A 58 11.93 1.13 8.38
N LYS A 59 13.11 1.32 8.98
CA LYS A 59 14.24 0.38 8.86
C LYS A 59 14.01 -0.98 9.52
N THR A 60 13.02 -1.08 10.41
CA THR A 60 12.64 -2.33 11.08
C THR A 60 11.56 -3.10 10.30
N GLY A 61 10.96 -2.47 9.29
CA GLY A 61 9.87 -3.00 8.49
C GLY A 61 8.47 -2.64 9.00
N ALA A 62 8.36 -1.73 9.99
CA ALA A 62 7.07 -1.22 10.43
C ALA A 62 6.44 -0.36 9.33
N VAL A 63 5.15 -0.55 9.09
CA VAL A 63 4.40 0.12 8.02
C VAL A 63 3.42 1.11 8.62
N TYR A 64 3.52 2.37 8.21
CA TYR A 64 2.67 3.47 8.63
C TYR A 64 1.81 3.92 7.45
N VAL A 65 0.51 4.10 7.67
CA VAL A 65 -0.46 4.43 6.62
C VAL A 65 -1.27 5.63 7.07
N SER A 66 -1.37 6.66 6.22
CA SER A 66 -2.38 7.69 6.40
C SER A 66 -3.70 7.22 5.79
N ASP A 67 -4.75 7.19 6.61
CA ASP A 67 -6.12 6.97 6.16
C ASP A 67 -6.90 8.28 6.26
N SER A 68 -7.55 8.69 5.18
CA SER A 68 -8.25 9.98 5.12
C SER A 68 -9.64 9.76 4.59
N PRO A 69 -10.72 10.17 5.28
CA PRO A 69 -12.07 9.96 4.78
C PRO A 69 -12.22 10.59 3.39
N ARG A 70 -13.00 9.93 2.52
CA ARG A 70 -13.30 10.44 1.19
C ARG A 70 -14.09 11.75 1.34
N THR A 71 -13.41 12.90 1.34
CA THR A 71 -14.09 14.19 1.33
C THR A 71 -14.75 14.34 -0.04
N ARG A 72 -16.08 14.27 -0.08
CA ARG A 72 -16.84 14.82 -1.20
C ARG A 72 -16.86 16.33 -1.02
N SER A 73 -15.99 17.03 -1.75
CA SER A 73 -16.17 18.46 -2.03
C SER A 73 -17.39 18.67 -2.90
#